data_AF-A0A418TBW4-F1
#
_entry.id   AF-A0A418TBW4-F1
#
_cell.length_a   1.000
_cell.length_b   1.000
_cell.length_c   1.000
_cell.angle_alpha   90.00
_cell.angle_beta   90.00
_cell.angle_gamma   90.00
#
_symmetry.space_group_name_H-M   'P 1'
#
loop_
_entity.id
_entity.type
_entity.pdbx_description
1 polymer ?
#
loop_
_entity_poly.entity_id
_entity_poly.type
_entity_poly.pdbx_seq_one_letter_code
_entity_poly.pdbx_strand_id
1 'polypeptide(L)'
;MRTRLPFILISLFLLSIVLLTGCSKDDEFHNKLRLLDREMVESKLLQEGFSFEEKDLFDIYRLDVEGLRTQTAFELAGNESSLYMYIFESEEEQFQGRKQLERQTIALSYKPTFYDVNNVLLVYMAGYPEEPYNEQIDELARNLLKK
;
A
#
# COMPACT_ATOMS: atom_id res chain seq x y z
N MET A 1 -0.60 -66.68 -12.63
CA MET A 1 0.47 -65.80 -13.15
C MET A 1 -0.06 -64.99 -14.33
N ARG A 2 -0.26 -63.68 -14.19
CA ARG A 2 0.02 -62.65 -15.21
C ARG A 2 -0.60 -61.29 -14.84
N THR A 3 0.29 -60.30 -14.79
CA THR A 3 0.10 -58.92 -15.26
C THR A 3 -1.03 -58.09 -14.63
N ARG A 4 -0.87 -57.65 -13.38
CA ARG A 4 -1.53 -56.43 -12.87
C ARG A 4 -0.64 -55.53 -11.99
N LEU A 5 0.67 -55.82 -11.88
CA LEU A 5 1.58 -54.95 -11.14
C LEU A 5 2.01 -53.64 -11.85
N PRO A 6 2.08 -53.51 -13.20
CA PRO A 6 2.66 -52.30 -13.79
C PRO A 6 1.70 -51.10 -13.80
N PHE A 7 0.39 -51.32 -13.73
CA PHE A 7 -0.60 -50.22 -13.78
C PHE A 7 -0.64 -49.38 -12.49
N ILE A 8 -0.43 -50.01 -11.33
CA ILE A 8 -0.45 -49.31 -10.04
C ILE A 8 0.78 -48.41 -9.89
N LEU A 9 1.95 -48.88 -10.36
CA LEU A 9 3.20 -48.11 -10.33
C LEU A 9 3.17 -46.89 -11.26
N ILE A 10 2.56 -47.01 -12.44
CA ILE A 10 2.41 -45.88 -13.38
C ILE A 10 1.42 -44.84 -12.83
N SER A 11 0.34 -45.28 -12.18
CA SER A 11 -0.63 -44.38 -11.54
C SER A 11 -0.04 -43.60 -10.36
N LEU A 12 0.90 -44.20 -9.60
CA LEU A 12 1.56 -43.51 -8.48
C LEU A 12 2.59 -42.48 -8.95
N PHE A 13 3.22 -42.72 -10.10
CA PHE A 13 4.23 -41.82 -10.68
C PHE A 13 3.58 -40.61 -11.39
N LEU A 14 2.37 -40.76 -11.93
CA LEU A 14 1.62 -39.64 -12.51
C LEU A 14 1.06 -38.67 -11.45
N LEU A 15 0.77 -39.15 -10.23
CA LEU A 15 0.29 -38.29 -9.14
C LEU A 15 1.38 -37.35 -8.58
N SER A 16 2.66 -37.73 -8.70
CA SER A 16 3.79 -36.95 -8.20
C SER A 16 4.20 -35.79 -9.12
N ILE A 17 3.83 -35.85 -10.42
CA ILE A 17 4.16 -34.79 -11.39
C ILE A 17 3.22 -33.59 -11.24
N VAL A 18 1.97 -33.78 -10.80
CA VAL A 18 1.00 -32.69 -10.60
C VAL A 18 1.34 -31.80 -9.39
N LEU A 19 2.14 -32.31 -8.44
CA LEU A 19 2.60 -31.54 -7.27
C LEU A 19 3.84 -30.66 -7.57
N LEU A 20 4.49 -30.82 -8.73
CA LEU A 20 5.71 -30.08 -9.09
C LEU A 20 5.45 -28.89 -10.03
N THR A 21 4.22 -28.71 -10.53
CA THR A 21 3.85 -27.56 -11.37
C THR A 21 3.22 -26.39 -10.58
N GLY A 22 3.28 -26.43 -9.25
CA GLY A 22 2.58 -25.50 -8.36
C GLY A 22 3.39 -24.34 -7.76
N CYS A 23 4.62 -24.05 -8.23
CA CYS A 23 5.47 -22.99 -7.64
C CYS A 23 5.85 -21.90 -8.66
N SER A 24 4.87 -21.28 -9.33
CA SER A 24 5.11 -20.00 -10.02
C SER A 24 4.12 -18.90 -9.62
N LYS A 25 3.36 -19.12 -8.54
CA LYS A 25 2.31 -18.21 -8.08
C LYS A 25 2.50 -17.72 -6.63
N ASP A 26 3.66 -17.96 -6.04
CA ASP A 26 3.99 -17.48 -4.69
C ASP A 26 4.69 -16.12 -4.71
N ASP A 27 5.42 -15.78 -5.77
CA ASP A 27 6.14 -14.50 -5.85
C ASP A 27 5.18 -13.29 -5.90
N GLU A 28 4.03 -13.44 -6.57
CA GLU A 28 2.97 -12.42 -6.64
C GLU A 28 2.25 -12.24 -5.28
N PHE A 29 2.18 -13.29 -4.47
CA PHE A 29 1.62 -13.25 -3.12
C PHE A 29 2.61 -12.63 -2.11
N HIS A 30 3.89 -12.97 -2.23
CA HIS A 30 4.95 -12.39 -1.40
C HIS A 30 5.18 -10.89 -1.66
N ASN A 31 5.01 -10.41 -2.89
CA ASN A 31 5.11 -8.98 -3.19
C ASN A 31 3.92 -8.17 -2.67
N LYS A 32 2.70 -8.73 -2.63
CA LYS A 32 1.57 -8.11 -1.93
C LYS A 32 1.80 -8.01 -0.42
N LEU A 33 2.52 -8.95 0.18
CA LEU A 33 2.82 -8.95 1.62
C LEU A 33 3.99 -8.03 2.03
N ARG A 34 4.60 -7.29 1.09
CA ARG A 34 5.74 -6.44 1.43
C ARG A 34 5.27 -5.21 2.21
N LEU A 35 5.45 -5.26 3.53
CA LEU A 35 5.31 -4.09 4.39
C LEU A 35 6.33 -3.04 3.98
N LEU A 36 5.84 -1.85 3.70
CA LEU A 36 6.62 -0.66 3.41
C LEU A 36 6.99 0.04 4.72
N ASP A 37 8.18 0.63 4.75
CA ASP A 37 8.63 1.51 5.82
C ASP A 37 8.72 2.95 5.33
N ARG A 38 8.99 3.87 6.28
CA ARG A 38 9.05 5.31 6.03
C ARG A 38 10.10 5.67 4.99
N GLU A 39 11.30 5.11 5.10
CA GLU A 39 12.42 5.42 4.21
C GLU A 39 12.13 4.99 2.78
N MET A 40 11.51 3.82 2.58
CA MET A 40 11.09 3.35 1.27
C MET A 40 10.08 4.28 0.60
N VAL A 41 9.08 4.76 1.35
CA VAL A 41 8.04 5.66 0.81
C VAL A 41 8.63 7.04 0.50
N GLU A 42 9.44 7.61 1.40
CA GLU A 42 10.12 8.90 1.17
C GLU A 42 11.09 8.83 -0.01
N SER A 43 11.87 7.75 -0.13
CA SER A 43 12.76 7.54 -1.28
C SER A 43 11.98 7.47 -2.60
N LYS A 44 10.79 6.86 -2.59
CA LYS A 44 9.90 6.80 -3.76
C LYS A 44 9.30 8.16 -4.11
N LEU A 45 8.87 8.93 -3.12
CA LEU A 45 8.43 10.31 -3.32
C LEU A 45 9.53 11.15 -3.99
N LEU A 46 10.76 11.09 -3.49
CA LEU A 46 11.89 11.82 -4.09
C LEU A 46 12.20 11.34 -5.53
N GLN A 47 12.11 10.04 -5.80
CA GLN A 47 12.34 9.46 -7.14
C GLN A 47 11.31 9.93 -8.18
N GLU A 48 10.04 10.09 -7.77
CA GLU A 48 8.96 10.60 -8.62
C GLU A 48 9.00 12.14 -8.74
N GLY A 49 10.01 12.80 -8.15
CA GLY A 49 10.25 14.23 -8.27
C GLY A 49 9.48 15.10 -7.27
N PHE A 50 8.91 14.50 -6.22
CA PHE A 50 8.32 15.29 -5.13
C PHE A 50 9.42 15.96 -4.32
N SER A 51 9.33 17.27 -4.18
CA SER A 51 10.05 18.02 -3.14
C SER A 51 9.09 18.26 -2.00
N PHE A 52 9.47 17.90 -0.78
CA PHE A 52 8.60 17.99 0.38
C PHE A 52 9.39 18.31 1.64
N GLU A 53 8.73 18.95 2.59
CA GLU A 53 9.27 19.27 3.91
C GLU A 53 8.33 18.72 4.98
N GLU A 54 8.88 18.08 6.01
CA GLU A 54 8.08 17.59 7.14
C GLU A 54 7.50 18.77 7.93
N LYS A 55 6.22 18.64 8.30
CA LYS A 55 5.49 19.64 9.08
C LYS A 55 4.67 18.99 10.19
N ASP A 56 4.09 19.83 11.03
CA ASP A 56 3.21 19.37 12.10
C ASP A 56 1.93 18.73 11.54
N LEU A 57 1.59 17.57 12.09
CA LEU A 57 0.34 16.87 11.81
C LEU A 57 -0.82 17.55 12.55
N PHE A 58 -1.78 18.08 11.79
CA PHE A 58 -3.01 18.65 12.34
C PHE A 58 -3.83 17.62 13.11
N ASP A 59 -4.43 18.04 14.22
CA ASP A 59 -5.14 17.15 15.15
C ASP A 59 -6.29 16.36 14.49
N ILE A 60 -6.99 16.94 13.51
CA ILE A 60 -8.09 16.26 12.80
C ILE A 60 -7.62 15.10 11.91
N TYR A 61 -6.33 15.09 11.56
CA TYR A 61 -5.69 14.02 10.80
C TYR A 61 -4.88 13.08 11.72
N ARG A 62 -4.81 13.37 13.02
CA ARG A 62 -4.10 12.49 13.95
C ARG A 62 -4.89 11.22 14.19
N LEU A 63 -4.24 10.09 13.95
CA LEU A 63 -4.79 8.78 14.25
C LEU A 63 -4.23 8.24 15.57
N ASP A 64 -5.13 7.64 16.32
CA ASP A 64 -4.83 6.80 17.49
C ASP A 64 -5.55 5.47 17.27
N VAL A 65 -4.84 4.53 16.65
CA VAL A 65 -5.33 3.21 16.26
C VAL A 65 -4.25 2.16 16.50
N GLU A 66 -4.66 0.94 16.77
CA GLU A 66 -3.76 -0.20 16.94
C GLU A 66 -2.96 -0.45 15.65
N GLY A 67 -1.69 -0.83 15.82
CA GLY A 67 -0.78 -1.12 14.71
C GLY A 67 -0.26 0.10 13.95
N LEU A 68 -0.57 1.34 14.37
CA LEU A 68 0.03 2.54 13.75
C LEU A 68 1.50 2.69 14.15
N ARG A 69 2.41 2.50 13.20
CA ARG A 69 3.86 2.62 13.41
C ARG A 69 4.37 4.04 13.19
N THR A 70 3.79 4.76 12.25
CA THR A 70 4.25 6.10 11.85
C THR A 70 3.08 6.92 11.34
N GLN A 71 3.03 8.19 11.73
CA GLN A 71 2.19 9.21 11.12
C GLN A 71 3.01 10.48 10.93
N THR A 72 3.03 10.98 9.70
CA THR A 72 3.86 12.14 9.34
C THR A 72 3.06 13.03 8.39
N ALA A 73 3.24 14.33 8.50
CA ALA A 73 2.69 15.31 7.58
C ALA A 73 3.83 15.95 6.80
N PHE A 74 3.61 16.13 5.51
CA PHE A 74 4.51 16.83 4.61
C PHE A 74 3.79 18.00 3.96
N GLU A 75 4.51 19.11 3.80
CA GLU A 75 4.19 20.16 2.85
C GLU A 75 4.88 19.84 1.52
N LEU A 76 4.13 19.85 0.43
CA LEU A 76 4.70 19.64 -0.90
C LEU A 76 5.16 20.99 -1.46
N ALA A 77 6.42 21.08 -1.90
CA ALA A 77 6.99 22.31 -2.39
C ALA A 77 6.21 22.83 -3.61
N GLY A 78 5.85 24.11 -3.56
CA GLY A 78 5.23 24.83 -4.67
C GLY A 78 3.76 25.21 -4.47
N ASN A 79 3.04 24.66 -3.48
CA ASN A 79 1.65 25.00 -3.17
C ASN A 79 1.30 24.74 -1.68
N GLU A 80 0.18 25.28 -1.17
CA GLU A 80 -0.37 25.01 0.18
C GLU A 80 -0.90 23.55 0.35
N SER A 81 -0.40 22.63 -0.47
CA SER A 81 -0.79 21.22 -0.49
C SER A 81 -0.10 20.42 0.61
N SER A 82 -0.85 19.48 1.17
CA SER A 82 -0.38 18.63 2.27
C SER A 82 -0.45 17.16 1.87
N LEU A 83 0.58 16.40 2.19
CA LEU A 83 0.59 14.95 2.09
C LEU A 83 0.74 14.37 3.49
N TYR A 84 -0.27 13.63 3.96
CA TYR A 84 -0.17 12.88 5.20
C TYR A 84 0.13 11.43 4.90
N MET A 85 1.05 10.85 5.65
CA MET A 85 1.49 9.47 5.49
C MET A 85 1.28 8.72 6.80
N TYR A 86 0.63 7.57 6.71
CA TYR A 86 0.43 6.65 7.83
C TYR A 86 0.97 5.28 7.44
N ILE A 87 1.77 4.68 8.32
CA ILE A 87 2.34 3.35 8.12
C ILE A 87 1.87 2.46 9.26
N PHE A 88 1.28 1.33 8.90
CA PHE A 88 0.68 0.36 9.81
C PHE A 88 1.53 -0.91 9.90
N GLU A 89 1.27 -1.76 10.90
CA GLU A 89 1.89 -3.09 11.02
C GLU A 89 1.35 -4.07 9.98
N SER A 90 0.12 -3.83 9.47
CA SER A 90 -0.54 -4.66 8.47
C SER A 90 -1.47 -3.88 7.55
N GLU A 91 -1.88 -4.49 6.43
CA GLU A 91 -2.91 -3.94 5.53
C GLU A 91 -4.30 -3.87 6.19
N GLU A 92 -4.62 -4.82 7.07
CA GLU A 92 -5.91 -4.82 7.76
C GLU A 92 -6.03 -3.61 8.70
N GLU A 93 -4.96 -3.29 9.44
CA GLU A 93 -4.93 -2.10 10.30
C GLU A 93 -4.94 -0.82 9.48
N GLN A 94 -4.26 -0.80 8.33
CA GLN A 94 -4.33 0.30 7.37
C GLN A 94 -5.78 0.57 6.96
N PHE A 95 -6.54 -0.48 6.64
CA PHE A 95 -7.93 -0.38 6.26
C PHE A 95 -8.82 0.14 7.40
N GLN A 96 -8.58 -0.28 8.65
CA GLN A 96 -9.30 0.26 9.81
C GLN A 96 -8.93 1.73 10.08
N GLY A 97 -7.65 2.08 9.99
CA GLY A 97 -7.16 3.45 10.11
C GLY A 97 -7.77 4.39 9.08
N ARG A 98 -7.86 3.96 7.81
CA ARG A 98 -8.55 4.70 6.75
C ARG A 98 -10.00 4.99 7.12
N LYS A 99 -10.77 3.99 7.55
CA LYS A 99 -12.18 4.18 7.93
C LYS A 99 -12.34 5.19 9.06
N GLN A 100 -11.42 5.20 10.01
CA GLN A 100 -11.43 6.17 11.11
C GLN A 100 -11.15 7.58 10.62
N LEU A 101 -10.13 7.77 9.77
CA LEU A 101 -9.83 9.06 9.14
C LEU A 101 -11.03 9.57 8.34
N GLU A 102 -11.62 8.74 7.47
CA GLU A 102 -12.79 9.12 6.67
C GLU A 102 -13.94 9.64 7.55
N ARG A 103 -14.18 9.02 8.71
CA ARG A 103 -15.19 9.47 9.69
C ARG A 103 -14.80 10.79 10.36
N GLN A 104 -13.53 10.96 10.73
CA GLN A 104 -13.03 12.20 11.35
C GLN A 104 -13.11 13.37 10.37
N THR A 105 -12.83 13.13 9.09
CA THR A 105 -12.75 14.16 8.05
C THR A 105 -14.08 14.41 7.32
N ILE A 106 -15.14 13.64 7.60
CA ILE A 106 -16.40 13.71 6.84
C ILE A 106 -17.07 15.10 6.88
N ALA A 107 -16.84 15.86 7.94
CA ALA A 107 -17.41 17.19 8.14
C ALA A 107 -16.58 18.31 7.50
N LEU A 108 -15.42 18.00 6.93
CA LEU A 108 -14.56 18.99 6.28
C LEU A 108 -15.16 19.41 4.93
N SER A 109 -15.09 20.72 4.67
CA SER A 109 -15.55 21.28 3.38
C SER A 109 -14.66 20.88 2.20
N TYR A 110 -13.45 20.41 2.48
CA TYR A 110 -12.48 19.93 1.51
C TYR A 110 -12.39 18.41 1.59
N LYS A 111 -12.36 17.74 0.43
CA LYS A 111 -12.31 16.29 0.34
C LYS A 111 -10.87 15.83 0.11
N PRO A 112 -10.24 15.12 1.08
CA PRO A 112 -8.97 14.46 0.84
C PRO A 112 -9.07 13.41 -0.26
N THR A 113 -7.98 13.21 -0.98
CA THR A 113 -7.79 12.02 -1.81
C THR A 113 -7.01 10.99 -1.00
N PHE A 114 -7.54 9.78 -0.91
CA PHE A 114 -6.95 8.67 -0.17
C PHE A 114 -6.29 7.69 -1.14
N TYR A 115 -5.07 7.27 -0.81
CA TYR A 115 -4.31 6.28 -1.55
C TYR A 115 -3.88 5.16 -0.61
N ASP A 116 -4.41 3.97 -0.86
CA ASP A 116 -4.11 2.76 -0.09
C ASP A 116 -3.06 1.94 -0.83
N VAL A 117 -1.92 1.67 -0.17
CA VAL A 117 -0.86 0.84 -0.73
C VAL A 117 -0.26 -0.05 0.35
N ASN A 118 -0.57 -1.34 0.31
CA ASN A 118 -0.19 -2.32 1.33
C ASN A 118 -0.53 -1.82 2.75
N ASN A 119 0.47 -1.70 3.63
CA ASN A 119 0.34 -1.18 4.99
C ASN A 119 0.48 0.35 5.08
N VAL A 120 0.41 1.08 3.96
CA VAL A 120 0.57 2.53 3.91
C VAL A 120 -0.73 3.17 3.45
N LEU A 121 -1.11 4.24 4.15
CA LEU A 121 -2.15 5.17 3.72
C LEU A 121 -1.49 6.52 3.44
N LEU A 122 -1.66 7.01 2.22
CA LEU A 122 -1.36 8.40 1.88
C LEU A 122 -2.66 9.18 1.76
N VAL A 123 -2.68 10.37 2.34
CA VAL A 123 -3.82 11.29 2.27
C VAL A 123 -3.32 12.60 1.68
N TYR A 124 -3.73 12.86 0.44
CA TYR A 124 -3.40 14.10 -0.25
C TYR A 124 -4.51 15.13 -0.05
N MET A 125 -4.10 16.31 0.39
CA MET A 125 -4.95 17.49 0.51
C MET A 125 -4.43 18.56 -0.42
N ALA A 126 -5.14 18.76 -1.52
CA ALA A 126 -4.91 19.86 -2.44
C ALA A 126 -5.26 21.20 -1.78
N GLY A 127 -4.38 22.19 -1.87
CA GLY A 127 -4.67 23.56 -1.45
C GLY A 127 -5.70 24.24 -2.36
N TYR A 128 -5.71 23.87 -3.65
CA TYR A 128 -6.61 24.40 -4.68
C TYR A 128 -7.26 23.30 -5.56
N PRO A 129 -8.41 23.56 -6.21
CA PRO A 129 -9.12 22.55 -7.02
C PRO A 129 -8.33 22.02 -8.24
N GLU A 130 -7.38 22.81 -8.74
CA GLU A 130 -6.55 22.49 -9.90
C GLU A 130 -5.08 22.45 -9.47
N GLU A 131 -4.66 21.32 -8.90
CA GLU A 131 -3.29 21.15 -8.38
C GLU A 131 -2.47 20.18 -9.25
N PRO A 132 -1.19 20.49 -9.48
CA PRO A 132 -0.32 19.79 -10.44
C PRO A 132 0.04 18.37 -10.00
N TYR A 133 -0.07 18.06 -8.70
CA TYR A 133 0.45 16.82 -8.13
C TYR A 133 -0.54 15.64 -8.13
N ASN A 134 -1.82 15.85 -8.47
CA ASN A 134 -2.82 14.77 -8.45
C ASN A 134 -2.38 13.56 -9.30
N GLU A 135 -1.96 13.79 -10.54
CA GLU A 135 -1.55 12.71 -11.46
C GLU A 135 -0.26 12.02 -11.01
N GLN A 136 0.67 12.78 -10.41
CA GLN A 136 1.95 12.25 -9.93
C GLN A 136 1.74 11.41 -8.66
N ILE A 137 0.84 11.80 -7.76
CA ILE A 137 0.54 11.02 -6.54
C ILE A 137 -0.24 9.77 -6.93
N ASP A 138 -1.16 9.88 -7.90
CA ASP A 138 -1.82 8.72 -8.51
C ASP A 138 -0.80 7.75 -9.11
N GLU A 139 0.22 8.26 -9.82
CA GLU A 139 1.29 7.45 -10.41
C GLU A 139 2.18 6.82 -9.35
N LEU A 140 2.58 7.58 -8.33
CA LEU A 140 3.32 7.06 -7.16
C LEU A 140 2.55 5.92 -6.50
N ALA A 141 1.27 6.12 -6.18
CA ALA A 141 0.45 5.08 -5.56
C ALA A 141 0.40 3.82 -6.43
N ARG A 142 0.24 3.99 -7.76
CA ARG A 142 0.30 2.87 -8.72
C ARG A 142 1.67 2.20 -8.79
N ASN A 143 2.76 2.96 -8.67
CA ASN A 143 4.13 2.46 -8.71
C ASN A 143 4.52 1.75 -7.41
N LEU A 144 3.98 2.19 -6.28
CA LEU A 144 4.08 1.47 -5.00
C LEU A 144 3.29 0.15 -5.03
N LEU A 145 2.18 0.08 -5.79
CA LEU A 145 1.39 -1.14 -6.02
C LEU A 145 1.99 -2.09 -7.08
N LYS A 146 2.94 -1.63 -7.91
CA LYS A 146 3.54 -2.43 -8.97
C LYS A 146 4.88 -3.04 -8.52
N LYS A 147 4.87 -4.35 -8.30
CA LYS A 147 5.70 -5.30 -9.07
C LYS A 147 5.27 -6.74 -8.84
#